data_AF-A0A4U5NC59-F1
#
_entry.id   AF-A0A4U5NC59-F1
#
_cell.length_a   1.000
_cell.length_b   1.000
_cell.length_c   1.000
_cell.angle_alpha   90.00
_cell.angle_beta   90.00
_cell.angle_gamma   90.00
#
_symmetry.space_group_name_H-M   'P 1'
#
loop_
_entity.id
_entity.type
_entity.pdbx_description
1 polymer ?
#
loop_
_entity_poly.entity_id
_entity_poly.type
_entity_poly.pdbx_seq_one_letter_code
_entity_poly.pdbx_strand_id
1 'polypeptide(L)'
;MSTASVRAILFWVFCAHSVLADQQPALKLKIFVQQPQPPSVLQLVKGRLENIHDGSILVSSSTLIQDGGYHIVVDTPAATDIQSKEKMLAGLVSRNLIPAKSRWS
;
A
#
# COMPACT_ATOMS: atom_id res chain seq x y z
N MET A 1 -72.39 43.20 -11.79
CA MET A 1 -72.01 41.75 -11.87
C MET A 1 -71.09 41.62 -13.07
N SER A 2 -69.78 41.83 -12.93
CA SER A 2 -68.73 40.91 -12.43
C SER A 2 -68.54 39.66 -13.29
N THR A 3 -67.56 39.69 -14.19
CA THR A 3 -66.84 38.49 -14.70
C THR A 3 -65.36 38.74 -15.03
N ALA A 4 -64.79 39.91 -14.73
CA ALA A 4 -63.39 40.21 -15.07
C ALA A 4 -62.36 39.88 -13.95
N SER A 5 -62.81 39.33 -12.82
CA SER A 5 -62.01 39.27 -11.58
C SER A 5 -61.40 37.90 -11.24
N VAL A 6 -61.58 36.86 -12.08
CA VAL A 6 -61.20 35.48 -11.70
C VAL A 6 -60.07 34.89 -12.57
N ARG A 7 -59.64 35.56 -13.65
CA ARG A 7 -58.57 35.05 -14.54
C ARG A 7 -57.18 35.64 -14.30
N ALA A 8 -57.04 36.71 -13.52
CA ALA A 8 -55.76 37.38 -13.29
C ALA A 8 -54.96 36.85 -12.09
N ILE A 9 -55.60 36.10 -11.17
CA ILE A 9 -54.98 35.67 -9.91
C ILE A 9 -54.32 34.28 -10.03
N LEU A 10 -54.70 33.48 -11.03
CA LEU A 10 -54.20 32.10 -11.17
C LEU A 10 -52.86 32.00 -11.94
N PHE A 11 -52.41 33.05 -12.63
CA PHE A 11 -51.14 33.03 -13.38
C PHE A 11 -49.93 33.51 -12.56
N TRP A 12 -50.15 34.24 -11.46
CA TRP A 12 -49.07 34.72 -10.59
C TRP A 12 -48.62 33.71 -9.53
N VAL A 13 -49.43 32.69 -9.24
CA VAL A 13 -49.13 31.68 -8.21
C VAL A 13 -48.12 30.62 -8.70
N PHE A 14 -47.92 30.46 -10.01
CA PHE A 14 -47.03 29.43 -10.56
C PHE A 14 -45.59 29.87 -10.83
N CYS A 15 -45.25 31.16 -10.71
CA CYS A 15 -43.89 31.66 -10.98
C CYS A 15 -43.03 31.89 -9.74
N ALA A 16 -43.55 31.71 -8.52
CA ALA A 16 -42.85 32.07 -7.29
C ALA A 16 -42.24 30.88 -6.50
N HIS A 17 -42.30 29.64 -7.00
CA HIS A 17 -41.87 28.44 -6.26
C HIS A 17 -40.71 27.65 -6.91
N SER A 18 -39.84 28.30 -7.67
CA SER A 18 -38.63 27.62 -8.19
C SER A 18 -37.42 28.52 -8.15
N VAL A 19 -37.19 29.14 -6.99
CA VAL A 19 -35.86 29.57 -6.58
C VAL A 19 -35.33 28.51 -5.63
N LEU A 20 -34.05 28.15 -5.82
CA LEU A 20 -33.19 27.39 -4.90
C LEU A 20 -33.24 25.85 -4.98
N ALA A 21 -32.48 25.31 -5.93
CA ALA A 21 -31.61 24.12 -5.83
C ALA A 21 -31.17 23.81 -7.27
N ASP A 22 -29.91 23.72 -7.66
CA ASP A 22 -28.82 23.05 -6.97
C ASP A 22 -27.50 23.58 -7.60
N GLN A 23 -26.86 24.56 -6.97
CA GLN A 23 -25.44 24.81 -7.23
C GLN A 23 -24.67 23.81 -6.37
N GLN A 24 -24.56 22.56 -6.83
CA GLN A 24 -23.57 21.66 -6.27
C GLN A 24 -22.19 22.26 -6.55
N PRO A 25 -21.39 22.65 -5.53
CA PRO A 25 -19.99 22.87 -5.77
C PRO A 25 -19.42 21.52 -6.17
N ALA A 26 -19.03 21.38 -7.44
CA ALA A 26 -18.32 20.20 -7.91
C ALA A 26 -17.11 20.01 -6.99
N LEU A 27 -17.17 19.00 -6.12
CA LEU A 27 -16.07 18.63 -5.25
C LEU A 27 -14.91 18.23 -6.17
N LYS A 28 -14.00 19.17 -6.41
CA LYS A 28 -12.80 18.96 -7.19
C LYS A 28 -11.88 18.07 -6.35
N LEU A 29 -12.11 16.76 -6.43
CA LEU A 29 -11.31 15.75 -5.77
C LEU A 29 -9.88 15.88 -6.31
N LYS A 30 -9.00 16.54 -5.54
CA LYS A 30 -7.56 16.44 -5.77
C LYS A 30 -7.15 15.05 -5.32
N ILE A 31 -7.20 14.10 -6.25
CA ILE A 31 -6.58 12.80 -6.06
C ILE A 31 -5.08 13.07 -6.04
N PHE A 32 -4.50 13.15 -4.84
CA PHE A 32 -3.06 13.10 -4.68
C PHE A 32 -2.64 11.66 -5.00
N VAL A 33 -2.25 11.43 -6.24
CA VAL A 33 -1.60 10.19 -6.63
C VAL A 33 -0.23 10.23 -5.97
N GLN A 34 -0.09 9.50 -4.86
CA GLN A 34 1.20 9.30 -4.22
C GLN A 34 2.06 8.51 -5.20
N GLN A 35 3.18 9.08 -5.64
CA GLN A 35 4.09 8.38 -6.54
C GLN A 35 4.59 7.11 -5.83
N PRO A 36 4.48 5.93 -6.45
CA PRO A 36 4.98 4.70 -5.86
C PRO A 36 6.47 4.87 -5.58
N GLN A 37 6.87 4.74 -4.32
CA GLN A 37 8.29 4.69 -3.99
C GLN A 37 8.83 3.34 -4.46
N PRO A 38 9.99 3.31 -5.13
CA PRO A 38 10.59 2.06 -5.54
C PRO A 38 10.98 1.22 -4.31
N PRO A 39 10.88 -0.11 -4.39
CA PRO A 39 11.27 -0.98 -3.29
C PRO A 39 12.78 -0.89 -3.02
N SER A 40 13.15 -0.90 -1.75
CA SER A 40 14.55 -0.99 -1.31
C SER A 40 14.94 -2.46 -1.13
N VAL A 41 16.08 -2.85 -1.68
CA VAL A 41 16.58 -4.24 -1.62
C VAL A 41 17.93 -4.25 -0.91
N LEU A 42 18.05 -5.11 0.09
CA LEU A 42 19.28 -5.28 0.86
C LEU A 42 19.61 -6.75 1.07
N GLN A 43 20.85 -7.11 0.75
CA GLN A 43 21.38 -8.42 1.10
C GLN A 43 21.76 -8.49 2.60
N LEU A 44 21.15 -9.41 3.33
CA LEU A 44 21.45 -9.66 4.75
C LEU A 44 22.60 -10.67 4.93
N VAL A 45 22.64 -11.68 4.07
CA VAL A 45 23.65 -12.75 4.13
C VAL A 45 24.09 -13.12 2.72
N LYS A 46 25.37 -13.45 2.56
CA LYS A 46 25.94 -14.08 1.38
C LYS A 46 26.77 -15.30 1.80
N GLY A 47 26.44 -16.46 1.26
CA GLY A 47 27.15 -17.71 1.44
C GLY A 47 27.62 -18.28 0.11
N ARG A 48 28.72 -19.02 0.13
CA ARG A 48 29.18 -19.81 -1.01
C ARG A 48 28.73 -21.25 -0.79
N LEU A 49 28.09 -21.83 -1.79
CA LEU A 49 27.75 -23.24 -1.85
C LEU A 49 28.58 -23.87 -2.97
N GLU A 50 29.00 -25.10 -2.76
CA GLU A 50 29.70 -25.89 -3.77
C GLU A 50 28.91 -27.15 -4.03
N ASN A 51 28.59 -27.40 -5.29
CA ASN A 51 27.93 -28.62 -5.71
C ASN A 51 28.98 -29.73 -5.78
N ILE A 52 28.80 -30.76 -4.96
CA ILE A 52 29.75 -31.86 -4.82
C ILE A 52 29.78 -32.73 -6.09
N HIS A 53 28.71 -32.73 -6.90
CA HIS A 53 28.62 -33.60 -8.07
C HIS A 53 29.40 -33.06 -9.28
N ASP A 54 29.33 -31.76 -9.52
CA ASP A 54 29.91 -31.11 -10.72
C ASP A 54 30.94 -30.01 -10.40
N GLY A 55 31.20 -29.73 -9.11
CA GLY A 55 32.12 -28.69 -8.65
C GLY A 55 31.62 -27.26 -8.87
N SER A 56 30.37 -27.08 -9.31
CA SER A 56 29.82 -25.74 -9.56
C SER A 56 29.72 -24.93 -8.26
N ILE A 57 30.05 -23.64 -8.36
CA ILE A 57 29.98 -22.71 -7.24
C ILE A 57 28.68 -21.93 -7.34
N LEU A 58 27.84 -22.06 -6.32
CA LEU A 58 26.59 -21.31 -6.17
C LEU A 58 26.74 -20.26 -5.07
N VAL A 59 25.96 -19.20 -5.18
CA VAL A 59 25.85 -18.19 -4.14
C VAL A 59 24.48 -18.33 -3.49
N SER A 60 24.47 -18.59 -2.18
CA SER A 60 23.27 -18.49 -1.37
C SER A 60 23.19 -17.09 -0.79
N SER A 61 21.99 -16.53 -0.72
CA SER A 61 21.77 -15.23 -0.11
C SER A 61 20.42 -15.15 0.56
N SER A 62 20.35 -14.37 1.63
CA SER A 62 19.08 -13.96 2.22
C SER A 62 18.94 -12.45 2.09
N THR A 63 17.77 -11.99 1.69
CA THR A 63 17.56 -10.61 1.24
C THR A 63 16.35 -9.98 1.94
N LEU A 64 16.48 -8.74 2.39
CA LEU A 64 15.38 -7.91 2.88
C LEU A 64 14.89 -7.00 1.75
N ILE A 65 13.59 -7.06 1.47
CA ILE A 65 12.90 -6.12 0.59
C ILE A 65 12.00 -5.24 1.46
N GLN A 66 12.12 -3.93 1.27
CA GLN A 66 11.27 -2.93 1.92
C GLN A 66 10.42 -2.24 0.86
N ASP A 67 9.11 -2.39 0.96
CA ASP A 67 8.16 -1.87 -0.03
C ASP A 67 6.90 -1.37 0.68
N GLY A 68 6.56 -0.10 0.54
CA GLY A 68 5.31 0.47 1.06
C GLY A 68 5.02 0.23 2.55
N GLY A 69 6.05 0.08 3.39
CA GLY A 69 5.92 -0.23 4.83
C GLY A 69 5.96 -1.73 5.17
N TYR A 70 5.96 -2.61 4.16
CA TYR A 70 6.18 -4.04 4.31
C TYR A 70 7.68 -4.35 4.38
N HIS A 71 8.01 -5.39 5.14
CA HIS A 71 9.36 -5.94 5.28
C HIS A 71 9.31 -7.42 4.92
N ILE A 72 9.86 -7.78 3.76
CA ILE A 72 9.81 -9.13 3.22
C ILE A 72 11.23 -9.70 3.27
N VAL A 73 11.40 -10.83 3.93
CA VAL A 73 12.65 -11.60 3.89
C VAL A 73 12.50 -12.67 2.81
N VAL A 74 13.32 -12.58 1.77
CA VAL A 74 13.40 -13.56 0.68
C VAL A 74 14.58 -14.47 0.93
N ASP A 75 14.30 -15.76 0.92
CA ASP A 75 15.16 -16.84 1.37
C ASP A 75 15.60 -16.72 2.83
N THR A 76 15.81 -17.87 3.47
CA THR A 76 16.35 -17.92 4.83
C THR A 76 17.47 -18.94 4.88
N PRO A 77 18.51 -18.71 5.70
CA PRO A 77 19.55 -19.71 5.91
C PRO A 77 18.95 -21.03 6.40
N ALA A 78 19.58 -22.14 6.05
CA ALA A 78 19.16 -23.45 6.52
C ALA A 78 19.10 -23.49 8.06
N ALA A 79 18.20 -24.31 8.62
CA ALA A 79 18.03 -24.40 10.08
C ALA A 79 19.32 -24.78 10.82
N THR A 80 20.21 -25.53 10.15
CA THR A 80 21.53 -25.96 10.62
C THR A 80 22.62 -24.90 10.48
N ASP A 81 22.44 -23.89 9.62
CA ASP A 81 23.39 -22.79 9.44
C ASP A 81 23.11 -21.66 10.46
N ILE A 82 23.49 -21.94 11.71
CA ILE A 82 23.28 -21.03 12.84
C ILE A 82 24.02 -19.70 12.62
N GLN A 83 25.23 -19.73 12.06
CA GLN A 83 26.05 -18.53 11.86
C GLN A 83 25.39 -17.57 10.86
N SER A 84 24.92 -18.07 9.73
CA SER A 84 24.20 -17.24 8.76
C SER A 84 22.87 -16.75 9.32
N LYS A 85 22.15 -17.57 10.09
CA LYS A 85 20.92 -17.16 10.77
C LYS A 85 21.17 -16.00 11.74
N GLU A 86 22.22 -16.06 12.56
CA GLU A 86 22.56 -14.98 13.48
C GLU A 86 22.95 -13.70 12.75
N LYS A 87 23.74 -13.79 11.67
CA LYS A 87 24.06 -12.63 10.82
C LYS A 87 22.81 -11.98 10.22
N MET A 88 21.89 -12.81 9.71
CA MET A 88 20.60 -12.33 9.18
C MET A 88 19.80 -11.60 10.26
N LEU A 89 19.67 -12.20 11.45
CA LEU A 89 18.95 -11.61 12.58
C LEU A 89 19.59 -10.31 13.06
N ALA A 90 20.93 -10.25 13.15
CA ALA A 90 21.64 -9.01 13.49
C ALA A 90 21.39 -7.91 12.45
N GLY A 91 21.35 -8.26 11.16
CA GLY A 91 21.00 -7.33 10.08
C GLY A 91 19.58 -6.77 10.21
N LEU A 92 18.61 -7.60 10.58
CA LEU A 92 17.23 -7.18 10.85
C LEU A 92 17.14 -6.29 12.10
N VAL A 93 17.75 -6.69 13.20
CA VAL A 93 17.75 -5.93 14.47
C VAL A 93 18.41 -4.56 14.30
N SER A 94 19.47 -4.45 13.50
CA SER A 94 20.10 -3.15 13.19
C SER A 94 19.16 -2.14 12.53
N ARG A 95 18.04 -2.62 12.01
CA ARG A 95 16.98 -1.85 11.35
C ARG A 95 15.72 -1.74 12.19
N ASN A 96 15.80 -2.10 13.48
CA ASN A 96 14.67 -2.19 14.41
C ASN A 96 13.59 -3.18 13.94
N LEU A 97 13.96 -4.18 13.14
CA LEU A 97 13.06 -5.26 12.72
C LEU A 97 13.28 -6.46 13.63
N ILE A 98 12.27 -6.77 14.44
CA ILE A 98 12.28 -7.94 15.32
C ILE A 98 11.33 -8.96 14.70
N PRO A 99 11.85 -10.09 14.17
CA PRO A 99 11.00 -11.15 13.67
C PRO A 99 10.10 -11.64 14.81
N ALA A 100 8.79 -11.52 14.63
CA ALA A 100 7.84 -12.15 15.54
C ALA A 100 8.06 -13.66 15.50
N LYS A 101 7.93 -14.33 16.64
CA LYS A 101 7.98 -15.79 16.71
C LYS A 101 6.95 -16.35 15.73
N SER A 102 7.41 -17.06 14.71
CA SER A 102 6.54 -17.60 13.66
C SER A 102 5.54 -18.55 14.28
N ARG A 103 4.26 -18.15 14.26
CA ARG A 103 3.13 -19.00 14.65
C ARG A 103 2.82 -19.88 13.44
N TRP A 104 3.46 -21.03 13.36
CA TRP A 104 3.05 -22.08 12.44
C TRP A 104 1.81 -22.74 13.07
N SER A 105 0.65 -22.58 12.43
CA SER A 105 -0.56 -23.35 12.70
C SER A 105 -0.54 -24.65 11.92
#